data_AF-A0A4Y2HEW8-F1
#
_entry.id   AF-A0A4Y2HEW8-F1
#
_cell.length_a   1.000
_cell.length_b   1.000
_cell.length_c   1.000
_cell.angle_alpha   90.00
_cell.angle_beta   90.00
_cell.angle_gamma   90.00
#
_symmetry.space_group_name_H-M   'P 1'
#
loop_
_entity.id
_entity.type
_entity.pdbx_description
1 polymer ?
#
loop_
_entity_poly.entity_id
_entity_poly.type
_entity_poly.pdbx_seq_one_letter_code
_entity_poly.pdbx_strand_id
1 'polypeptide(L)'
;MLKNHLKQDCPSSFVRISSAEKEEEHLICKSSNFKPLAITTLSNVTVKFKLVWDFYAYEYGSEAGFHLDYIIRDIECVNKGSFKCSNTSCIPQVEVCDGIKDCENGADEIGCETGVLSLSGVAEARKKAVSWLKKERLSLWGWRDYTPRGVVALYLASDATFNGTVLEEELMAKETEIKIAVALLRPSLTSSELSMFIHALLATCHDPRDFYGNNLVKRLKEQVENSQNISHPISYLALCNAHESWPLKADSDLKSILNSSLEYPFVKDLQAMSILALSCKANSTENSLTSTTSRLYKHNSEKLKTLQMEDGSFGNLHTTALIIQALIASGQENSKDWKLNATIQYLMKELNSPYVDFLSVYLALPILNGKTLTDVYKVNCSANPRKHGDDPVSEVNEFLGPKMRVQYTLYIGDEKDVVHTISLRVPENYTAFQIMQLAEIEDKKYK
;
A
#
# COMPACT_ATOMS: atom_id res chain seq x y z
N MET A 1 -1.66 -53.29 -18.07
CA MET A 1 -1.51 -53.55 -19.52
C MET A 1 -2.86 -53.88 -20.13
N LEU A 2 -3.52 -52.89 -20.74
CA LEU A 2 -4.60 -53.10 -21.71
C LEU A 2 -4.27 -52.20 -22.89
N LYS A 3 -4.06 -52.86 -24.03
CA LYS A 3 -3.39 -52.39 -25.23
C LYS A 3 -4.25 -51.40 -26.01
N ASN A 4 -3.57 -50.40 -26.57
CA ASN A 4 -3.79 -49.79 -27.89
C ASN A 4 -5.08 -50.22 -28.60
N HIS A 5 -6.13 -49.41 -28.54
CA HIS A 5 -7.16 -49.40 -29.56
C HIS A 5 -7.05 -48.12 -30.39
N LEU A 6 -6.43 -48.31 -31.56
CA LEU A 6 -6.71 -47.63 -32.82
C LEU A 6 -6.39 -46.13 -32.90
N LYS A 7 -5.16 -45.82 -33.33
CA LYS A 7 -4.91 -44.73 -34.30
C LYS A 7 -5.80 -44.99 -35.52
N GLN A 8 -6.99 -44.42 -35.54
CA GLN A 8 -7.84 -44.40 -36.72
C GLN A 8 -7.58 -43.05 -37.41
N ASP A 9 -6.62 -43.00 -38.32
CA ASP A 9 -6.42 -41.82 -39.17
C ASP A 9 -7.69 -41.63 -40.01
N CYS A 10 -8.50 -40.61 -39.71
CA CYS A 10 -9.65 -40.24 -40.53
C CYS A 10 -9.13 -39.65 -41.87
N PRO A 11 -9.29 -40.31 -43.02
CA PRO A 11 -8.63 -39.86 -44.24
C PRO A 11 -9.33 -38.66 -44.91
N SER A 12 -10.62 -38.42 -44.63
CA SER A 12 -11.43 -37.38 -45.27
C SER A 12 -11.69 -36.18 -44.34
N SER A 13 -12.76 -36.23 -43.54
CA SER A 13 -13.19 -35.11 -42.69
C SER A 13 -13.19 -35.49 -41.20
N PHE A 14 -12.65 -34.61 -40.36
CA PHE A 14 -12.57 -34.83 -38.92
C PHE A 14 -12.62 -33.54 -38.08
N VAL A 15 -12.99 -33.69 -36.81
CA VAL A 15 -12.79 -32.71 -35.73
C VAL A 15 -11.87 -33.33 -34.68
N ARG A 16 -10.84 -32.59 -34.27
CA ARG A 16 -9.89 -32.97 -33.23
C ARG A 16 -9.99 -31.98 -32.08
N ILE A 17 -10.14 -32.49 -30.86
CA ILE A 17 -10.20 -31.69 -29.65
C ILE A 17 -9.06 -32.13 -28.72
N SER A 18 -8.26 -31.17 -28.26
CA SER A 18 -7.13 -31.41 -27.35
C SER A 18 -7.14 -30.41 -26.20
N SER A 19 -6.70 -30.82 -25.01
CA SER A 19 -6.55 -29.98 -23.83
C SER A 19 -5.07 -29.86 -23.45
N ALA A 20 -4.62 -28.69 -23.00
CA ALA A 20 -3.19 -28.45 -22.72
C ALA A 20 -2.63 -29.27 -21.53
N GLU A 21 -3.47 -29.70 -20.58
CA GLU A 21 -3.04 -30.48 -19.40
C GLU A 21 -3.16 -31.99 -19.57
N LYS A 22 -4.04 -32.45 -20.48
CA LYS A 22 -4.23 -33.88 -20.74
C LYS A 22 -3.58 -34.20 -22.08
N GLU A 23 -2.64 -35.14 -22.11
CA GLU A 23 -2.13 -35.76 -23.34
C GLU A 23 -3.21 -36.61 -24.09
N GLU A 24 -4.49 -36.36 -23.83
CA GLU A 24 -5.61 -37.02 -24.48
C GLU A 24 -6.10 -36.16 -25.66
N GLU A 25 -5.92 -36.69 -26.88
CA GLU A 25 -6.52 -36.15 -28.09
C GLU A 25 -7.78 -36.94 -28.46
N HIS A 26 -8.90 -36.25 -28.63
CA HIS A 26 -10.13 -36.84 -29.12
C HIS A 26 -10.29 -36.54 -30.61
N LEU A 27 -10.34 -37.60 -31.44
CA LEU A 27 -10.53 -37.50 -32.88
C LEU A 27 -11.92 -38.01 -33.28
N ILE A 28 -12.67 -37.17 -33.99
CA ILE A 28 -14.05 -37.39 -34.42
C ILE A 28 -14.08 -37.42 -35.94
N CYS A 29 -14.34 -38.59 -36.56
CA CYS A 29 -14.50 -38.71 -38.02
C CYS A 29 -15.96 -38.46 -38.45
N LYS A 30 -16.17 -38.09 -39.73
CA LYS A 30 -17.50 -38.02 -40.37
C LYS A 30 -18.22 -39.37 -40.32
N SER A 31 -19.23 -39.51 -39.45
CA SER A 31 -20.10 -40.69 -39.30
C SER A 31 -21.54 -40.23 -39.03
N SER A 32 -22.54 -40.99 -39.48
CA SER A 32 -23.97 -40.70 -39.35
C SER A 32 -24.56 -40.99 -37.96
N ASN A 33 -23.79 -41.56 -37.03
CA ASN A 33 -24.24 -41.85 -35.66
C ASN A 33 -23.20 -41.36 -34.65
N PHE A 34 -23.47 -40.24 -33.98
CA PHE A 34 -22.59 -39.68 -32.96
C PHE A 34 -23.18 -39.85 -31.55
N LYS A 35 -22.35 -40.34 -30.61
CA LYS A 35 -22.65 -40.23 -29.17
C LYS A 35 -22.05 -38.92 -28.65
N PRO A 36 -22.75 -38.14 -27.81
CA PRO A 36 -22.19 -36.93 -27.23
C PRO A 36 -20.90 -37.25 -26.47
N LEU A 37 -19.81 -36.57 -26.83
CA LEU A 37 -18.54 -36.67 -26.12
C LEU A 37 -18.46 -35.54 -25.10
N ALA A 38 -18.45 -35.87 -23.82
CA ALA A 38 -18.28 -34.90 -22.75
C ALA A 38 -16.79 -34.74 -22.41
N ILE A 39 -16.22 -33.58 -22.72
CA ILE A 39 -14.86 -33.21 -22.33
C ILE A 39 -14.94 -32.14 -21.25
N THR A 40 -14.42 -32.44 -20.07
CA THR A 40 -14.31 -31.48 -18.96
C THR A 40 -12.83 -31.19 -18.70
N THR A 41 -12.43 -29.92 -18.78
CA THR A 41 -11.06 -29.48 -18.51
C THR A 41 -11.03 -28.08 -17.89
N LEU A 42 -9.93 -27.80 -17.16
CA LEU A 42 -9.64 -26.52 -16.50
C LEU A 42 -8.62 -25.68 -17.29
N SER A 43 -8.10 -26.22 -18.40
CA SER A 43 -7.09 -25.58 -19.26
C SER A 43 -7.63 -25.26 -20.66
N ASN A 44 -6.88 -24.46 -21.41
CA ASN A 44 -7.25 -24.07 -22.77
C ASN A 44 -7.53 -25.30 -23.65
N VAL A 45 -8.70 -25.29 -24.31
CA VAL A 45 -9.11 -26.30 -25.28
C VAL A 45 -8.78 -25.81 -26.68
N THR A 46 -8.11 -26.65 -27.46
CA THR A 46 -7.87 -26.38 -28.90
C THR A 46 -8.73 -27.32 -29.73
N VAL A 47 -9.53 -26.75 -30.63
CA VAL A 47 -10.34 -27.49 -31.60
C VAL A 47 -9.75 -27.28 -33.00
N LYS A 48 -9.39 -28.38 -33.68
CA LYS A 48 -8.90 -28.36 -35.07
C LYS A 48 -9.82 -29.21 -35.92
N PHE A 49 -10.26 -28.71 -37.07
CA PHE A 49 -11.10 -29.47 -37.98
C PHE A 49 -10.53 -29.50 -39.40
N LYS A 50 -10.87 -30.55 -40.15
CA LYS A 50 -10.56 -30.70 -41.57
C LYS A 50 -11.80 -31.20 -42.29
N LEU A 51 -12.15 -30.54 -43.39
CA LEU A 51 -13.25 -30.94 -44.26
C LEU A 51 -12.71 -31.23 -45.66
N VAL A 52 -13.02 -32.41 -46.20
CA VAL A 52 -12.81 -32.75 -47.60
C VAL A 52 -14.15 -32.61 -48.34
N TRP A 53 -14.14 -31.78 -49.38
CA TRP A 53 -15.29 -31.40 -50.17
C TRP A 53 -15.60 -32.47 -51.23
N ASP A 54 -16.86 -32.90 -51.32
CA ASP A 54 -17.34 -33.81 -52.36
C ASP A 54 -18.10 -32.99 -53.42
N PHE A 55 -17.60 -32.95 -54.65
CA PHE A 55 -18.13 -32.07 -55.73
C PHE A 55 -19.59 -32.36 -56.11
N TYR A 56 -20.11 -33.56 -55.81
CA TYR A 56 -21.50 -33.96 -56.08
C TYR A 56 -22.53 -33.44 -55.05
N ALA A 57 -22.10 -32.85 -53.94
CA ALA A 57 -23.00 -32.41 -52.86
C ALA A 57 -23.67 -31.04 -53.14
N TYR A 58 -23.29 -30.36 -54.22
CA TYR A 58 -23.83 -29.02 -54.56
C TYR A 58 -25.29 -29.07 -55.05
N GLU A 59 -25.75 -30.21 -55.57
CA GLU A 59 -27.09 -30.33 -56.19
C GLU A 59 -28.24 -30.51 -55.17
N TYR A 60 -27.93 -30.72 -53.88
CA TYR A 60 -28.91 -30.96 -52.82
C TYR A 60 -28.78 -30.06 -51.59
N GLY A 61 -27.99 -28.98 -51.64
CA GLY A 61 -27.99 -27.95 -50.59
C GLY A 61 -27.45 -28.39 -49.23
N SER A 62 -26.54 -29.36 -49.16
CA SER A 62 -25.96 -29.80 -47.89
C SER A 62 -24.83 -28.87 -47.43
N GLU A 63 -25.00 -28.18 -46.30
CA GLU A 63 -23.93 -27.43 -45.62
C GLU A 63 -22.88 -28.40 -45.05
N ALA A 64 -21.61 -28.22 -45.43
CA ALA A 64 -20.50 -28.94 -44.85
C ALA A 64 -19.94 -28.17 -43.65
N GLY A 65 -20.37 -28.51 -42.44
CA GLY A 65 -19.92 -27.87 -41.21
C GLY A 65 -20.10 -28.75 -39.97
N PHE A 66 -19.68 -28.24 -38.82
CA PHE A 66 -19.99 -28.84 -37.52
C PHE A 66 -20.53 -27.75 -36.59
N HIS A 67 -21.46 -28.13 -35.72
CA HIS A 67 -21.95 -27.29 -34.64
C HIS A 67 -21.30 -27.75 -33.33
N LEU A 68 -20.80 -26.81 -32.54
CA LEU A 68 -20.19 -27.08 -31.24
C LEU A 68 -21.00 -26.39 -30.15
N ASP A 69 -21.76 -27.18 -29.40
CA ASP A 69 -22.41 -26.73 -28.17
C ASP A 69 -21.44 -26.92 -27.00
N TYR A 70 -21.11 -25.84 -26.31
CA TYR A 70 -20.28 -25.87 -25.11
C TYR A 70 -20.89 -25.04 -23.99
N ILE A 71 -20.64 -25.45 -22.75
CA ILE A 71 -21.09 -24.74 -21.55
C ILE A 71 -19.85 -24.40 -20.74
N ILE A 72 -19.58 -23.10 -20.59
CA ILE A 72 -18.67 -22.60 -19.57
C ILE A 72 -19.48 -22.53 -18.29
N ARG A 73 -19.13 -23.32 -17.28
CA ARG A 73 -19.75 -23.26 -15.96
C ARG A 73 -18.92 -22.36 -15.05
N ASP A 74 -19.60 -21.66 -14.14
CA ASP A 74 -18.94 -20.85 -13.11
C ASP A 74 -17.95 -21.69 -12.32
N ILE A 75 -16.76 -21.13 -12.15
CA ILE A 75 -15.71 -21.69 -11.30
C ILE A 75 -16.25 -21.69 -9.86
N GLU A 76 -16.59 -22.87 -9.33
CA GLU A 76 -16.50 -23.07 -7.89
C GLU A 76 -15.01 -22.97 -7.56
N CYS A 77 -14.63 -21.97 -6.76
CA CYS A 77 -13.23 -21.73 -6.43
C CYS A 77 -12.62 -23.04 -5.88
N VAL A 78 -11.75 -23.68 -6.67
CA VAL A 78 -11.37 -25.10 -6.53
C VAL A 78 -10.56 -25.36 -5.25
N ASN A 79 -10.03 -24.30 -4.63
CA ASN A 79 -9.22 -24.37 -3.44
C ASN A 79 -10.04 -24.06 -2.18
N LYS A 80 -9.88 -24.88 -1.13
CA LYS A 80 -10.43 -24.65 0.22
C LYS A 80 -9.93 -23.35 0.91
N GLY A 81 -9.05 -22.60 0.26
CA GLY A 81 -8.49 -21.34 0.74
C GLY A 81 -8.65 -20.20 -0.27
N SER A 82 -9.75 -20.18 -1.01
CA SER A 82 -10.10 -19.06 -1.90
C SER A 82 -11.51 -18.56 -1.61
N PHE A 83 -11.68 -17.24 -1.64
CA PHE A 83 -12.93 -16.53 -1.42
C PHE A 83 -13.53 -16.10 -2.76
N LYS A 84 -14.85 -16.26 -2.88
CA LYS A 84 -15.58 -15.95 -4.10
C LYS A 84 -16.10 -14.52 -4.03
N CYS A 85 -15.66 -13.67 -4.97
CA CYS A 85 -16.24 -12.35 -5.15
C CYS A 85 -17.66 -12.46 -5.74
N SER A 86 -18.45 -11.38 -5.67
CA SER A 86 -19.82 -11.40 -6.21
C SER A 86 -19.87 -11.49 -7.74
N ASN A 87 -18.77 -11.12 -8.42
CA ASN A 87 -18.50 -11.42 -9.82
C ASN A 87 -17.57 -12.65 -9.88
N THR A 88 -17.53 -13.36 -11.01
CA THR A 88 -16.88 -14.67 -11.23
C THR A 88 -15.35 -14.76 -10.99
N SER A 89 -14.77 -13.87 -10.16
CA SER A 89 -13.40 -13.90 -9.68
C SER A 89 -13.28 -14.61 -8.32
N CYS A 90 -12.13 -15.25 -8.11
CA CYS A 90 -11.74 -15.85 -6.85
C CYS A 90 -10.45 -15.16 -6.38
N ILE A 91 -10.40 -14.76 -5.12
CA ILE A 91 -9.18 -14.27 -4.47
C ILE A 91 -8.69 -15.28 -3.43
N PRO A 92 -7.40 -15.38 -3.14
CA PRO A 92 -6.88 -16.09 -1.98
C PRO A 92 -7.58 -15.68 -0.67
N GLN A 93 -7.79 -16.63 0.24
CA GLN A 93 -8.37 -16.35 1.57
C GLN A 93 -7.52 -15.38 2.39
N VAL A 94 -6.23 -15.27 2.09
CA VAL A 94 -5.31 -14.30 2.73
C VAL A 94 -5.55 -12.86 2.30
N GLU A 95 -6.30 -12.65 1.22
CA GLU A 95 -6.73 -11.35 0.66
C GLU A 95 -8.17 -11.02 1.10
N VAL A 96 -8.73 -11.75 2.06
CA VAL A 96 -10.03 -11.45 2.67
C VAL A 96 -9.78 -10.77 4.01
N CYS A 97 -10.38 -9.60 4.22
CA CYS A 97 -10.17 -8.79 5.43
C CYS A 97 -8.72 -8.32 5.61
N ASP A 98 -7.98 -8.13 4.51
CA ASP A 98 -6.59 -7.69 4.57
C ASP A 98 -6.47 -6.15 4.50
N GLY A 99 -7.61 -5.46 4.36
CA GLY A 99 -7.71 -4.01 4.30
C GLY A 99 -7.39 -3.43 2.93
N ILE A 100 -7.29 -4.26 1.89
CA ILE A 100 -7.18 -3.92 0.47
C ILE A 100 -8.49 -4.35 -0.19
N LYS A 101 -8.91 -3.60 -1.20
CA LYS A 101 -10.11 -3.94 -1.96
C LYS A 101 -9.70 -4.80 -3.16
N ASP A 102 -9.71 -6.11 -2.98
CA ASP A 102 -9.33 -7.10 -4.00
C ASP A 102 -10.54 -7.62 -4.78
N CYS A 103 -11.74 -7.65 -4.20
CA CYS A 103 -12.95 -7.80 -4.99
C CYS A 103 -13.35 -6.47 -5.65
N GLU A 104 -13.83 -6.53 -6.90
CA GLU A 104 -14.29 -5.37 -7.66
C GLU A 104 -15.37 -4.54 -6.92
N ASN A 105 -16.23 -5.22 -6.15
CA ASN A 105 -17.25 -4.62 -5.30
C ASN A 105 -16.85 -4.49 -3.82
N GLY A 106 -15.64 -4.91 -3.45
CA GLY A 106 -15.12 -4.85 -2.07
C GLY A 106 -15.77 -5.84 -1.11
N ALA A 107 -16.40 -6.92 -1.63
CA ALA A 107 -17.08 -7.92 -0.81
C ALA A 107 -16.15 -8.71 0.12
N ASP A 108 -14.89 -8.82 -0.26
CA ASP A 108 -13.77 -9.34 0.55
C ASP A 108 -13.53 -8.56 1.85
N GLU A 109 -13.96 -7.31 1.90
CA GLU A 109 -13.81 -6.43 3.05
C GLU A 109 -15.12 -6.24 3.85
N ILE A 110 -16.20 -6.95 3.46
CA ILE A 110 -17.51 -6.85 4.08
C ILE A 110 -17.75 -8.06 5.00
N GLY A 111 -18.08 -7.81 6.27
CA GLY A 111 -18.39 -8.88 7.24
C GLY A 111 -17.17 -9.42 8.00
N CYS A 112 -16.05 -8.71 7.98
CA CYS A 112 -14.86 -8.96 8.78
C CYS A 112 -15.09 -8.64 10.28
N GLU A 113 -15.99 -9.37 10.94
CA GLU A 113 -16.39 -9.16 12.33
C GLU A 113 -15.36 -9.74 13.34
N THR A 114 -14.08 -9.43 13.18
CA THR A 114 -13.05 -9.75 14.20
C THR A 114 -12.07 -8.58 14.35
N GLY A 115 -11.37 -8.50 15.48
CA GLY A 115 -10.36 -7.46 15.70
C GLY A 115 -10.91 -6.05 15.93
N VAL A 116 -10.08 -5.03 15.69
CA VAL A 116 -10.37 -3.62 15.99
C VAL A 116 -11.59 -3.10 15.23
N LEU A 117 -11.77 -3.48 13.97
CA LEU A 117 -12.85 -2.98 13.11
C LEU A 117 -14.26 -3.39 13.59
N SER A 118 -14.36 -4.48 14.36
CA SER A 118 -15.63 -4.96 14.92
C SER A 118 -16.14 -4.14 16.11
N LEU A 119 -15.30 -3.27 16.70
CA LEU A 119 -15.63 -2.55 17.92
C LEU A 119 -16.49 -1.32 17.64
N SER A 120 -17.56 -1.16 18.43
CA SER A 120 -18.51 -0.05 18.29
C SER A 120 -17.82 1.31 18.45
N GLY A 121 -18.03 2.20 17.49
CA GLY A 121 -17.52 3.57 17.51
C GLY A 121 -16.13 3.76 16.89
N VAL A 122 -15.42 2.69 16.54
CA VAL A 122 -14.08 2.77 15.91
C VAL A 122 -14.13 3.52 14.59
N ALA A 123 -15.08 3.21 13.71
CA ALA A 123 -15.23 3.90 12.42
C ALA A 123 -15.46 5.41 12.59
N GLU A 124 -16.22 5.81 13.60
CA GLU A 124 -16.49 7.22 13.90
C GLU A 124 -15.25 7.91 14.50
N ALA A 125 -14.56 7.24 15.44
CA ALA A 125 -13.30 7.75 15.98
C ALA A 125 -12.23 7.92 14.89
N ARG A 126 -12.14 6.99 13.94
CA ARG A 126 -11.24 7.07 12.78
C ARG A 126 -11.54 8.32 11.95
N LYS A 127 -12.81 8.54 11.59
CA LYS A 127 -13.24 9.74 10.84
C LYS A 127 -12.92 11.03 11.58
N LYS A 128 -13.15 11.08 12.90
CA LYS A 128 -12.82 12.26 13.72
C LYS A 128 -11.32 12.52 13.77
N ALA A 129 -10.51 11.49 13.99
CA ALA A 129 -9.05 11.61 14.03
C ALA A 129 -8.47 12.06 12.68
N VAL A 130 -8.99 11.52 11.56
CA VAL A 130 -8.68 12.00 10.20
C VAL A 130 -9.04 13.47 10.04
N SER A 131 -10.26 13.86 10.43
CA SER A 131 -10.71 15.24 10.30
C SER A 131 -9.86 16.20 11.13
N TRP A 132 -9.47 15.80 12.34
CA TRP A 132 -8.54 16.56 13.16
C TRP A 132 -7.19 16.70 12.46
N LEU A 133 -6.63 15.59 11.94
CA LEU A 133 -5.34 15.59 11.26
C LEU A 133 -5.35 16.54 10.04
N LYS A 134 -6.38 16.46 9.20
CA LYS A 134 -6.53 17.37 8.04
C LYS A 134 -6.73 18.83 8.46
N LYS A 135 -7.38 19.09 9.60
CA LYS A 135 -7.59 20.45 10.13
C LYS A 135 -6.29 21.09 10.64
N GLU A 136 -5.38 20.31 11.23
CA GLU A 136 -4.07 20.78 11.70
C GLU A 136 -3.07 21.06 10.55
N ARG A 137 -3.48 20.82 9.30
CA ARG A 137 -2.66 21.05 8.11
C ARG A 137 -2.50 22.54 7.82
N LEU A 138 -1.32 22.93 7.36
CA LEU A 138 -1.03 24.28 6.90
C LEU A 138 -1.59 24.54 5.49
N SER A 139 -1.59 25.80 5.06
CA SER A 139 -2.04 26.22 3.72
C SER A 139 -1.26 25.55 2.57
N LEU A 140 -0.02 25.13 2.83
CA LEU A 140 0.84 24.40 1.88
C LEU A 140 0.57 22.88 1.86
N TRP A 141 -0.61 22.44 2.33
CA TRP A 141 -1.03 21.04 2.27
C TRP A 141 -0.09 20.07 3.03
N GLY A 142 0.62 20.54 4.06
CA GLY A 142 1.46 19.71 4.92
C GLY A 142 1.42 20.08 6.40
N TRP A 143 2.21 19.36 7.20
CA TRP A 143 2.30 19.44 8.66
C TRP A 143 3.71 19.79 9.14
N ARG A 144 4.34 20.79 8.50
CA ARG A 144 5.74 21.18 8.75
C ARG A 144 6.68 19.98 8.58
N ASP A 145 7.49 19.66 9.58
CA ASP A 145 8.42 18.53 9.59
C ASP A 145 7.71 17.18 9.75
N TYR A 146 6.44 17.19 10.16
CA TYR A 146 5.63 15.98 10.30
C TYR A 146 4.90 15.58 9.02
N THR A 147 5.06 16.32 7.93
CA THR A 147 4.38 16.02 6.65
C THR A 147 4.55 14.56 6.21
N PRO A 148 5.76 13.98 6.21
CA PRO A 148 5.96 12.57 5.87
C PRO A 148 5.18 11.59 6.75
N ARG A 149 4.99 11.92 8.04
CA ARG A 149 4.19 11.10 8.96
C ARG A 149 2.69 11.25 8.70
N GLY A 150 2.24 12.46 8.35
CA GLY A 150 0.84 12.74 8.05
C GLY A 150 0.32 11.92 6.87
N VAL A 151 1.09 11.88 5.78
CA VAL A 151 0.73 11.09 4.58
C VAL A 151 0.69 9.58 4.88
N VAL A 152 1.66 9.07 5.64
CA VAL A 152 1.66 7.66 6.08
C VAL A 152 0.46 7.35 6.96
N ALA A 153 0.09 8.24 7.89
CA ALA A 153 -1.06 8.04 8.76
C ALA A 153 -2.36 7.97 7.96
N LEU A 154 -2.56 8.90 7.02
CA LEU A 154 -3.76 8.94 6.16
C LEU A 154 -3.85 7.71 5.26
N TYR A 155 -2.72 7.28 4.68
CA TYR A 155 -2.67 6.05 3.88
C TYR A 155 -3.07 4.83 4.70
N LEU A 156 -2.45 4.63 5.88
CA LEU A 156 -2.74 3.50 6.74
C LEU A 156 -4.14 3.57 7.39
N ALA A 157 -4.75 4.75 7.47
CA ALA A 157 -6.15 4.92 7.88
C ALA A 157 -7.17 4.51 6.79
N SER A 158 -6.70 4.17 5.58
CA SER A 158 -7.52 4.05 4.37
C SER A 158 -8.32 5.33 4.06
N ASP A 159 -7.76 6.50 4.36
CA ASP A 159 -8.37 7.81 4.05
C ASP A 159 -7.70 8.51 2.86
N ALA A 160 -6.51 8.07 2.45
CA ALA A 160 -5.81 8.50 1.23
C ALA A 160 -5.21 7.30 0.51
N THR A 161 -5.15 7.37 -0.83
CA THR A 161 -4.58 6.30 -1.67
C THR A 161 -3.34 6.75 -2.44
N PHE A 162 -3.17 8.07 -2.61
CA PHE A 162 -2.06 8.70 -3.34
C PHE A 162 -1.87 8.17 -4.76
N ASN A 163 -2.96 7.75 -5.41
CA ASN A 163 -2.96 7.08 -6.71
C ASN A 163 -3.03 8.03 -7.93
N GLY A 164 -2.84 9.35 -7.75
CA GLY A 164 -2.95 10.31 -8.86
C GLY A 164 -4.35 10.87 -9.10
N THR A 165 -5.40 10.38 -8.41
CA THR A 165 -6.80 10.73 -8.75
C THR A 165 -7.40 11.87 -7.94
N VAL A 166 -6.87 12.16 -6.74
CA VAL A 166 -7.42 13.15 -5.81
C VAL A 166 -6.43 14.30 -5.62
N LEU A 167 -6.76 15.49 -6.13
CA LEU A 167 -5.88 16.67 -6.10
C LEU A 167 -5.34 17.00 -4.70
N GLU A 168 -6.18 16.90 -3.67
CA GLU A 168 -5.74 17.14 -2.29
C GLU A 168 -4.65 16.15 -1.84
N GLU A 169 -4.76 14.89 -2.23
CA GLU A 169 -3.74 13.86 -1.95
C GLU A 169 -2.45 14.14 -2.72
N GLU A 170 -2.57 14.58 -3.97
CA GLU A 170 -1.44 14.96 -4.81
C GLU A 170 -0.65 16.14 -4.20
N LEU A 171 -1.34 17.15 -3.70
CA LEU A 171 -0.71 18.30 -3.04
C LEU A 171 0.03 17.90 -1.75
N MET A 172 -0.53 16.98 -0.97
CA MET A 172 0.14 16.43 0.23
C MET A 172 1.38 15.60 -0.13
N ALA A 173 1.30 14.80 -1.20
CA ALA A 173 2.43 14.04 -1.71
C ALA A 173 3.53 14.97 -2.24
N LYS A 174 3.17 16.05 -2.95
CA LYS A 174 4.11 17.05 -3.46
C LYS A 174 4.81 17.83 -2.35
N GLU A 175 4.09 18.25 -1.31
CA GLU A 175 4.72 18.88 -0.14
C GLU A 175 5.66 17.89 0.58
N THR A 176 5.30 16.61 0.64
CA THR A 176 6.19 15.56 1.18
C THR A 176 7.48 15.45 0.36
N GLU A 177 7.36 15.43 -0.96
CA GLU A 177 8.49 15.40 -1.90
C GLU A 177 9.42 16.61 -1.68
N ILE A 178 8.87 17.83 -1.64
CA ILE A 178 9.63 19.06 -1.40
C ILE A 178 10.37 18.99 -0.05
N LYS A 179 9.70 18.55 1.02
CA LYS A 179 10.31 18.42 2.35
C LYS A 179 11.50 17.47 2.35
N ILE A 180 11.38 16.33 1.66
CA ILE A 180 12.46 15.35 1.55
C ILE A 180 13.61 15.93 0.72
N ALA A 181 13.32 16.56 -0.42
CA ALA A 181 14.33 17.19 -1.27
C ALA A 181 15.13 18.26 -0.52
N VAL A 182 14.46 19.16 0.20
CA VAL A 182 15.11 20.18 1.04
C VAL A 182 15.94 19.54 2.16
N ALA A 183 15.43 18.48 2.79
CA ALA A 183 16.15 17.77 3.82
C ALA A 183 17.46 17.16 3.30
N LEU A 184 17.49 16.67 2.06
CA LEU A 184 18.67 16.09 1.43
C LEU A 184 19.79 17.08 1.13
N LEU A 185 19.48 18.39 1.06
CA LEU A 185 20.49 19.45 0.95
C LEU A 185 21.27 19.68 2.26
N ARG A 186 20.77 19.15 3.39
CA ARG A 186 21.47 19.25 4.69
C ARG A 186 22.69 18.32 4.72
N PRO A 187 23.77 18.72 5.40
CA PRO A 187 25.03 17.96 5.42
C PRO A 187 24.88 16.58 6.07
N SER A 188 23.96 16.44 7.02
CA SER A 188 23.70 15.18 7.70
C SER A 188 22.19 14.95 7.85
N LEU A 189 21.82 13.68 7.76
CA LEU A 189 20.48 13.18 8.04
C LEU A 189 20.59 12.07 9.09
N THR A 190 19.65 12.05 10.02
CA THR A 190 19.56 10.97 11.00
C THR A 190 18.92 9.72 10.37
N SER A 191 19.24 8.53 10.90
CA SER A 191 18.61 7.29 10.47
C SER A 191 17.08 7.33 10.67
N SER A 192 16.60 7.98 11.72
CA SER A 192 15.17 8.19 11.97
C SER A 192 14.50 9.08 10.91
N GLU A 193 15.16 10.15 10.44
CA GLU A 193 14.65 10.98 9.35
C GLU A 193 14.60 10.20 8.04
N LEU A 194 15.67 9.48 7.69
CA LEU A 194 15.69 8.62 6.49
C LEU A 194 14.58 7.56 6.55
N SER A 195 14.38 6.92 7.70
CA SER A 195 13.33 5.92 7.91
C SER A 195 11.93 6.51 7.69
N MET A 196 11.71 7.72 8.23
CA MET A 196 10.45 8.45 8.06
C MET A 196 10.21 8.82 6.59
N PHE A 197 11.24 9.27 5.88
CA PHE A 197 11.15 9.59 4.45
C PHE A 197 10.87 8.35 3.61
N ILE A 198 11.55 7.24 3.86
CA ILE A 198 11.32 5.97 3.16
C ILE A 198 9.87 5.53 3.31
N HIS A 199 9.32 5.51 4.54
CA HIS A 199 7.91 5.16 4.74
C HIS A 199 6.96 6.07 3.96
N ALA A 200 7.23 7.38 3.93
CA ALA A 200 6.38 8.33 3.23
C ALA A 200 6.48 8.20 1.70
N LEU A 201 7.67 7.97 1.16
CA LEU A 201 7.86 7.72 -0.27
C LEU A 201 7.15 6.43 -0.70
N LEU A 202 7.27 5.35 0.09
CA LEU A 202 6.53 4.12 -0.15
C LEU A 202 5.01 4.38 -0.14
N ALA A 203 4.48 5.02 0.91
CA ALA A 203 3.04 5.31 1.03
C ALA A 203 2.50 6.24 -0.05
N THR A 204 3.33 7.13 -0.61
CA THR A 204 2.96 8.07 -1.69
C THR A 204 3.37 7.57 -3.08
N CYS A 205 3.86 6.33 -3.18
CA CYS A 205 4.30 5.69 -4.42
C CYS A 205 5.43 6.41 -5.17
N HIS A 206 6.35 7.02 -4.45
CA HIS A 206 7.65 7.46 -4.98
C HIS A 206 8.70 6.38 -4.70
N ASP A 207 9.68 6.21 -5.60
CA ASP A 207 10.75 5.22 -5.40
C ASP A 207 11.81 5.75 -4.42
N PRO A 208 11.95 5.18 -3.20
CA PRO A 208 12.98 5.60 -2.26
C PRO A 208 14.40 5.14 -2.65
N ARG A 209 14.54 4.27 -3.65
CA ARG A 209 15.84 3.81 -4.19
C ARG A 209 16.37 4.73 -5.29
N ASP A 210 15.50 5.51 -5.90
CA ASP A 210 15.85 6.52 -6.91
C ASP A 210 15.04 7.81 -6.71
N PHE A 211 15.18 8.41 -5.53
CA PHE A 211 14.56 9.69 -5.23
C PHE A 211 15.50 10.81 -5.69
N TYR A 212 15.27 11.35 -6.90
CA TYR A 212 16.14 12.38 -7.50
C TYR A 212 17.61 11.93 -7.61
N GLY A 213 17.86 10.69 -8.01
CA GLY A 213 19.21 10.11 -8.03
C GLY A 213 19.78 9.77 -6.65
N ASN A 214 19.00 9.91 -5.58
CA ASN A 214 19.41 9.54 -4.22
C ASN A 214 18.75 8.21 -3.81
N ASN A 215 19.58 7.22 -3.50
CA ASN A 215 19.12 5.96 -2.94
C ASN A 215 19.05 6.05 -1.41
N LEU A 216 17.89 6.43 -0.89
CA LEU A 216 17.68 6.63 0.56
C LEU A 216 17.73 5.31 1.33
N VAL A 217 17.25 4.22 0.72
CA VAL A 217 17.27 2.87 1.30
C VAL A 217 18.72 2.42 1.55
N LYS A 218 19.58 2.55 0.53
CA LYS A 218 21.01 2.24 0.63
C LYS A 218 21.70 3.13 1.67
N ARG A 219 21.45 4.44 1.65
CA ARG A 219 22.02 5.39 2.61
C ARG A 219 21.65 5.04 4.05
N LEU A 220 20.38 4.66 4.31
CA LEU A 220 19.93 4.22 5.63
C LEU A 220 20.67 2.95 6.07
N LYS A 221 20.76 1.95 5.19
CA LYS A 221 21.44 0.67 5.47
C LYS A 221 22.91 0.88 5.85
N GLU A 222 23.62 1.69 5.06
CA GLU A 222 25.03 2.03 5.32
C GLU A 222 25.21 2.82 6.62
N GLN A 223 24.30 3.75 6.93
CA GLN A 223 24.36 4.50 8.18
C GLN A 223 24.16 3.62 9.41
N VAL A 224 23.26 2.63 9.32
CA VAL A 224 23.00 1.66 10.41
C VAL A 224 24.17 0.69 10.56
N GLU A 225 24.72 0.16 9.47
CA GLU A 225 25.87 -0.77 9.49
C GLU A 225 27.12 -0.10 10.09
N ASN A 226 27.39 1.16 9.74
CA ASN A 226 28.56 1.90 10.21
C ASN A 226 28.38 2.53 11.60
N SER A 227 27.18 2.50 12.18
CA SER A 227 26.92 3.05 13.51
C SER A 227 27.60 2.21 14.59
N GLN A 228 28.34 2.85 15.49
CA GLN A 228 28.89 2.19 16.69
C GLN A 228 27.78 1.92 17.74
N ASN A 229 26.81 2.83 17.84
CA ASN A 229 25.70 2.72 18.79
C ASN A 229 24.59 1.79 18.28
N ILE A 230 23.73 1.35 19.21
CA ILE A 230 22.50 0.62 18.89
C ILE A 230 21.61 1.52 18.04
N SER A 231 21.24 1.05 16.86
CA SER A 231 20.37 1.80 15.95
C SER A 231 18.91 1.71 16.37
N HIS A 232 18.17 2.80 16.18
CA HIS A 232 16.75 2.84 16.53
C HIS A 232 15.94 1.83 15.67
N PRO A 233 15.03 1.03 16.26
CA PRO A 233 14.32 -0.05 15.54
C PRO A 233 13.50 0.39 14.32
N ILE A 234 13.09 1.66 14.27
CA ILE A 234 12.43 2.26 13.08
C ILE A 234 13.25 2.09 11.80
N SER A 235 14.59 2.05 11.92
CA SER A 235 15.50 1.88 10.78
C SER A 235 15.34 0.49 10.16
N TYR A 236 15.25 -0.53 11.01
CA TYR A 236 15.02 -1.92 10.57
C TYR A 236 13.63 -2.10 10.00
N LEU A 237 12.62 -1.46 10.61
CA LEU A 237 11.26 -1.46 10.07
C LEU A 237 11.20 -0.80 8.68
N ALA A 238 11.84 0.35 8.49
CA ALA A 238 11.88 1.04 7.20
C ALA A 238 12.61 0.26 6.11
N LEU A 239 13.74 -0.38 6.44
CA LEU A 239 14.43 -1.30 5.52
C LEU A 239 13.52 -2.47 5.15
N CYS A 240 12.84 -3.08 6.12
CA CYS A 240 11.93 -4.19 5.85
C CYS A 240 10.76 -3.77 4.95
N ASN A 241 10.09 -2.65 5.28
CA ASN A 241 9.00 -2.08 4.48
C ASN A 241 9.43 -1.73 3.05
N ALA A 242 10.70 -1.39 2.83
CA ALA A 242 11.29 -1.16 1.49
C ALA A 242 11.77 -2.43 0.78
N HIS A 243 11.40 -3.62 1.29
CA HIS A 243 11.88 -4.92 0.85
C HIS A 243 13.41 -5.02 0.77
N GLU A 244 14.11 -4.37 1.70
CA GLU A 244 15.57 -4.39 1.79
C GLU A 244 16.04 -5.35 2.89
N SER A 245 17.13 -6.08 2.60
CA SER A 245 17.74 -6.94 3.59
C SER A 245 18.37 -6.14 4.74
N TRP A 246 18.28 -6.68 5.95
CA TRP A 246 18.85 -6.03 7.13
C TRP A 246 20.38 -6.10 7.16
N PRO A 247 21.04 -5.07 7.73
CA PRO A 247 22.48 -5.10 8.01
C PRO A 247 22.83 -6.18 9.04
N LEU A 248 24.08 -6.63 9.07
CA LEU A 248 24.51 -7.77 9.91
C LEU A 248 24.33 -7.49 11.41
N LYS A 249 24.49 -6.22 11.81
CA LYS A 249 24.32 -5.77 13.19
C LYS A 249 22.87 -5.84 13.71
N ALA A 250 21.87 -5.93 12.82
CA ALA A 250 20.45 -5.83 13.19
C ALA A 250 20.02 -6.83 14.27
N ASP A 251 20.45 -8.09 14.15
CA ASP A 251 20.11 -9.15 15.10
C ASP A 251 20.69 -8.86 16.50
N SER A 252 21.91 -8.32 16.58
CA SER A 252 22.55 -7.93 17.84
C SER A 252 21.84 -6.74 18.50
N ASP A 253 21.53 -5.70 17.71
CA ASP A 253 20.84 -4.49 18.20
C ASP A 253 19.47 -4.82 18.78
N LEU A 254 18.65 -5.57 18.03
CA LEU A 254 17.31 -5.94 18.47
C LEU A 254 17.35 -6.86 19.69
N LYS A 255 18.30 -7.80 19.77
CA LYS A 255 18.51 -8.62 20.98
C LYS A 255 18.86 -7.78 22.19
N SER A 256 19.73 -6.78 22.03
CA SER A 256 20.13 -5.88 23.13
C SER A 256 18.93 -5.12 23.70
N ILE A 257 18.08 -4.58 22.82
CA ILE A 257 16.86 -3.85 23.20
C ILE A 257 15.84 -4.78 23.89
N LEU A 258 15.59 -5.96 23.30
CA LEU A 258 14.62 -6.92 23.82
C LEU A 258 15.04 -7.60 25.13
N ASN A 259 16.35 -7.68 25.41
CA ASN A 259 16.86 -8.21 26.68
C ASN A 259 16.95 -7.14 27.79
N SER A 260 16.75 -5.86 27.47
CA SER A 260 16.81 -4.79 28.46
C SER A 260 15.75 -5.00 29.55
N SER A 261 16.19 -5.05 30.80
CA SER A 261 15.33 -5.15 31.99
C SER A 261 15.01 -3.78 32.59
N LEU A 262 15.46 -2.69 31.98
CA LEU A 262 15.21 -1.33 32.47
C LEU A 262 13.71 -0.99 32.39
N GLU A 263 13.15 -0.43 33.46
CA GLU A 263 11.71 -0.17 33.59
C GLU A 263 11.24 1.18 33.01
N TYR A 264 12.11 1.91 32.29
CA TYR A 264 11.76 3.22 31.74
C TYR A 264 10.73 3.13 30.60
N PRO A 265 9.77 4.08 30.49
CA PRO A 265 8.76 4.10 29.43
C PRO A 265 9.33 3.98 28.01
N PHE A 266 10.41 4.73 27.71
CA PHE A 266 11.04 4.70 26.38
C PHE A 266 11.61 3.32 26.00
N VAL A 267 11.95 2.48 26.98
CA VAL A 267 12.44 1.11 26.71
C VAL A 267 11.30 0.24 26.20
N LYS A 268 10.10 0.41 26.74
CA LYS A 268 8.89 -0.28 26.27
C LYS A 268 8.56 0.14 24.83
N ASP A 269 8.68 1.43 24.52
CA ASP A 269 8.48 1.95 23.16
C ASP A 269 9.48 1.33 22.17
N LEU A 270 10.75 1.23 22.54
CA LEU A 270 11.78 0.58 21.73
C LEU A 270 11.54 -0.93 21.57
N GLN A 271 11.07 -1.62 22.62
CA GLN A 271 10.71 -3.04 22.56
C GLN A 271 9.51 -3.27 21.63
N ALA A 272 8.47 -2.43 21.72
CA ALA A 272 7.32 -2.48 20.82
C ALA A 272 7.73 -2.22 19.36
N MET A 273 8.55 -1.19 19.10
CA MET A 273 9.07 -0.91 17.76
C MET A 273 9.99 -2.04 17.23
N SER A 274 10.73 -2.72 18.13
CA SER A 274 11.52 -3.90 17.77
C SER A 274 10.64 -5.08 17.35
N ILE A 275 9.52 -5.30 18.05
CA ILE A 275 8.53 -6.33 17.68
C ILE A 275 7.88 -6.00 16.33
N LEU A 276 7.57 -4.72 16.06
CA LEU A 276 7.08 -4.29 14.73
C LEU A 276 8.08 -4.64 13.62
N ALA A 277 9.35 -4.28 13.78
CA ALA A 277 10.39 -4.60 12.81
C ALA A 277 10.53 -6.12 12.60
N LEU A 278 10.55 -6.90 13.70
CA LEU A 278 10.66 -8.37 13.66
C LEU A 278 9.44 -9.04 13.04
N SER A 279 8.23 -8.52 13.28
CA SER A 279 7.01 -8.98 12.63
C SER A 279 7.08 -8.77 11.12
N CYS A 280 7.49 -7.57 10.67
CA CYS A 280 7.71 -7.33 9.24
C CYS A 280 8.69 -8.35 8.64
N LYS A 281 9.82 -8.60 9.31
CA LYS A 281 10.82 -9.58 8.83
C LYS A 281 10.27 -11.01 8.82
N ALA A 282 9.49 -11.40 9.82
CA ALA A 282 8.88 -12.72 9.91
C ALA A 282 7.85 -12.97 8.79
N ASN A 283 7.18 -11.92 8.32
CA ASN A 283 6.22 -11.99 7.22
C ASN A 283 6.86 -11.83 5.83
N SER A 284 8.14 -11.42 5.74
CA SER A 284 8.86 -11.27 4.47
C SER A 284 9.26 -12.61 3.84
N THR A 285 9.43 -12.64 2.53
CA THR A 285 9.79 -13.85 1.76
C THR A 285 11.24 -14.30 1.95
N GLU A 286 12.12 -13.41 2.42
CA GLU A 286 13.53 -13.71 2.72
C GLU A 286 13.74 -14.15 4.18
N ASN A 287 13.83 -15.47 4.39
CA ASN A 287 14.43 -16.16 5.54
C ASN A 287 13.95 -15.81 6.97
N SER A 288 13.65 -16.90 7.68
CA SER A 288 13.22 -16.98 9.08
C SER A 288 14.17 -16.26 10.05
N LEU A 289 13.59 -15.55 11.02
CA LEU A 289 14.26 -15.08 12.24
C LEU A 289 15.16 -16.18 12.83
N THR A 290 16.34 -15.81 13.34
CA THR A 290 17.21 -16.76 14.06
C THR A 290 16.47 -17.38 15.24
N SER A 291 16.78 -18.63 15.61
CA SER A 291 16.04 -19.35 16.65
C SER A 291 16.01 -18.59 17.99
N THR A 292 17.11 -17.94 18.36
CA THR A 292 17.21 -17.10 19.57
C THR A 292 16.34 -15.84 19.46
N THR A 293 16.39 -15.13 18.33
CA THR A 293 15.58 -13.91 18.11
C THR A 293 14.09 -14.24 18.05
N SER A 294 13.72 -15.36 17.44
CA SER A 294 12.34 -15.86 17.42
C SER A 294 11.81 -16.13 18.84
N ARG A 295 12.64 -16.70 19.73
CA ARG A 295 12.27 -16.90 21.15
C ARG A 295 12.08 -15.57 21.88
N LEU A 296 12.99 -14.61 21.69
CA LEU A 296 12.90 -13.29 22.32
C LEU A 296 11.71 -12.48 21.80
N TYR A 297 11.43 -12.55 20.51
CA TYR A 297 10.26 -11.97 19.87
C TYR A 297 8.96 -12.49 20.51
N LYS A 298 8.81 -13.82 20.61
CA LYS A 298 7.64 -14.44 21.26
C LYS A 298 7.55 -14.05 22.74
N HIS A 299 8.64 -14.19 23.49
CA HIS A 299 8.67 -13.87 24.91
C HIS A 299 8.30 -12.41 25.19
N ASN A 300 8.84 -11.46 24.43
CA ASN A 300 8.53 -10.04 24.63
C ASN A 300 7.11 -9.69 24.17
N SER A 301 6.58 -10.34 23.13
CA SER A 301 5.17 -10.17 22.73
C SER A 301 4.22 -10.61 23.86
N GLU A 302 4.51 -11.73 24.52
CA GLU A 302 3.78 -12.18 25.72
C GLU A 302 3.94 -11.20 26.88
N LYS A 303 5.18 -10.75 27.14
CA LYS A 303 5.47 -9.79 28.21
C LYS A 303 4.69 -8.49 28.04
N LEU A 304 4.62 -7.94 26.83
CA LEU A 304 3.88 -6.70 26.57
C LEU A 304 2.40 -6.83 26.96
N LYS A 305 1.74 -7.96 26.66
CA LYS A 305 0.34 -8.21 27.05
C LYS A 305 0.14 -8.11 28.56
N THR A 306 1.08 -8.61 29.35
CA THR A 306 1.00 -8.58 30.84
C THR A 306 1.12 -7.17 31.43
N LEU A 307 1.56 -6.18 30.66
CA LEU A 307 1.73 -4.79 31.11
C LEU A 307 0.44 -3.96 31.03
N GLN A 308 -0.66 -4.52 30.55
CA GLN A 308 -1.92 -3.79 30.39
C GLN A 308 -2.48 -3.35 31.74
N MET A 309 -2.76 -2.05 31.86
CA MET A 309 -3.33 -1.44 33.05
C MET A 309 -4.85 -1.64 33.12
N GLU A 310 -5.46 -1.35 34.27
CA GLU A 310 -6.90 -1.53 34.48
C GLU A 310 -7.76 -0.66 33.55
N ASP A 311 -7.25 0.52 33.16
CA ASP A 311 -7.89 1.44 32.22
C ASP A 311 -7.76 0.99 30.75
N GLY A 312 -7.06 -0.11 30.49
CA GLY A 312 -6.79 -0.65 29.16
C GLY A 312 -5.54 -0.09 28.49
N SER A 313 -4.86 0.88 29.11
CA SER A 313 -3.63 1.49 28.56
C SER A 313 -2.39 0.65 28.86
N PHE A 314 -1.25 1.08 28.31
CA PHE A 314 0.08 0.58 28.68
C PHE A 314 0.96 1.70 29.28
N GLY A 315 0.34 2.69 29.91
CA GLY A 315 1.00 3.84 30.55
C GLY A 315 0.52 5.17 29.98
N ASN A 316 1.04 5.57 28.82
CA ASN A 316 0.62 6.79 28.13
C ASN A 316 0.12 6.48 26.71
N LEU A 317 -0.47 7.47 26.04
CA LEU A 317 -1.04 7.31 24.69
C LEU A 317 -0.02 6.82 23.65
N HIS A 318 1.21 7.37 23.64
CA HIS A 318 2.25 6.97 22.67
C HIS A 318 2.70 5.53 22.89
N THR A 319 3.02 5.16 24.13
CA THR A 319 3.42 3.80 24.50
C THR A 319 2.30 2.80 24.24
N THR A 320 1.06 3.18 24.55
CA THR A 320 -0.13 2.37 24.27
C THR A 320 -0.28 2.13 22.77
N ALA A 321 -0.17 3.17 21.94
CA ALA A 321 -0.26 3.07 20.49
C ALA A 321 0.85 2.21 19.88
N LEU A 322 2.10 2.32 20.36
CA LEU A 322 3.20 1.48 19.88
C LEU A 322 3.01 0.01 20.26
N ILE A 323 2.61 -0.28 21.51
CA ILE A 323 2.41 -1.65 21.99
C ILE A 323 1.27 -2.32 21.24
N ILE A 324 0.13 -1.66 21.06
CA ILE A 324 -0.99 -2.26 20.32
C ILE A 324 -0.64 -2.49 18.85
N GLN A 325 0.09 -1.58 18.20
CA GLN A 325 0.59 -1.85 16.85
C GLN A 325 1.49 -3.10 16.83
N ALA A 326 2.40 -3.23 17.80
CA ALA A 326 3.26 -4.41 17.90
C ALA A 326 2.47 -5.71 18.12
N LEU A 327 1.41 -5.67 18.93
CA LEU A 327 0.53 -6.82 19.18
C LEU A 327 -0.31 -7.19 17.96
N ILE A 328 -0.86 -6.21 17.24
CA ILE A 328 -1.60 -6.45 15.98
C ILE A 328 -0.66 -7.05 14.93
N ALA A 329 0.50 -6.42 14.71
CA ALA A 329 1.48 -6.90 13.72
C ALA A 329 2.01 -8.30 14.06
N SER A 330 2.09 -8.67 15.35
CA SER A 330 2.50 -10.02 15.79
C SER A 330 1.37 -11.05 15.81
N GLY A 331 0.18 -10.72 15.30
CA GLY A 331 -0.96 -11.62 15.22
C GLY A 331 -1.64 -11.90 16.57
N GLN A 332 -1.43 -11.04 17.57
CA GLN A 332 -2.00 -11.20 18.93
C GLN A 332 -3.37 -10.53 19.08
N GLU A 333 -3.91 -9.94 18.03
CA GLU A 333 -5.18 -9.19 18.05
C GLU A 333 -6.35 -10.01 18.61
N ASN A 334 -6.45 -11.28 18.24
CA ASN A 334 -7.54 -12.17 18.65
C ASN A 334 -7.23 -12.97 19.94
N SER A 335 -6.12 -12.67 20.61
CA SER A 335 -5.72 -13.39 21.83
C SER A 335 -6.59 -12.99 23.03
N LYS A 336 -6.90 -13.95 23.91
CA LYS A 336 -7.79 -13.77 25.08
C LYS A 336 -7.08 -13.34 26.37
N ASP A 337 -5.75 -13.34 26.35
CA ASP A 337 -4.88 -13.04 27.49
C ASP A 337 -4.57 -11.54 27.65
N TRP A 338 -5.20 -10.68 26.83
CA TRP A 338 -5.21 -9.23 27.01
C TRP A 338 -6.53 -8.65 26.48
N LYS A 339 -6.86 -7.42 26.89
CA LYS A 339 -8.17 -6.80 26.64
C LYS A 339 -8.10 -5.79 25.49
N LEU A 340 -8.14 -6.26 24.24
CA LEU A 340 -8.13 -5.37 23.05
C LEU A 340 -9.20 -4.27 23.12
N ASN A 341 -10.45 -4.62 23.43
CA ASN A 341 -11.56 -3.67 23.50
C ASN A 341 -11.27 -2.54 24.51
N ALA A 342 -10.75 -2.85 25.70
CA ALA A 342 -10.40 -1.84 26.69
C ALA A 342 -9.33 -0.87 26.17
N THR A 343 -8.31 -1.38 25.49
CA THR A 343 -7.27 -0.53 24.87
C THR A 343 -7.84 0.36 23.77
N ILE A 344 -8.69 -0.17 22.90
CA ILE A 344 -9.31 0.63 21.83
C ILE A 344 -10.22 1.71 22.40
N GLN A 345 -11.01 1.41 23.44
CA GLN A 345 -11.82 2.43 24.13
C GLN A 345 -10.95 3.51 24.77
N TYR A 346 -9.82 3.13 25.40
CA TYR A 346 -8.85 4.08 25.91
C TYR A 346 -8.30 5.00 24.79
N LEU A 347 -7.86 4.43 23.66
CA LEU A 347 -7.37 5.22 22.52
C LEU A 347 -8.42 6.17 21.98
N MET A 348 -9.65 5.70 21.77
CA MET A 348 -10.75 6.53 21.29
C MET A 348 -11.07 7.68 22.24
N LYS A 349 -10.98 7.43 23.56
CA LYS A 349 -11.17 8.47 24.58
C LYS A 349 -10.06 9.52 24.51
N GLU A 350 -8.81 9.08 24.52
CA GLU A 350 -7.66 9.99 24.51
C GLU A 350 -7.54 10.79 23.19
N LEU A 351 -7.89 10.19 22.05
CA LEU A 351 -7.93 10.89 20.76
C LEU A 351 -8.99 12.00 20.69
N ASN A 352 -10.04 11.92 21.51
CA ASN A 352 -11.04 12.98 21.63
C ASN A 352 -10.67 14.04 22.69
N SER A 353 -9.53 13.90 23.36
CA SER A 353 -9.04 14.86 24.35
C SER A 353 -8.59 16.17 23.68
N PRO A 354 -8.81 17.35 24.32
CA PRO A 354 -8.32 18.62 23.79
C PRO A 354 -6.79 18.73 23.77
N TYR A 355 -6.08 17.80 24.43
CA TYR A 355 -4.61 17.78 24.51
C TYR A 355 -3.96 16.81 23.52
N VAL A 356 -4.73 16.26 22.57
CA VAL A 356 -4.19 15.34 21.57
C VAL A 356 -3.15 16.04 20.69
N ASP A 357 -2.00 15.40 20.50
CA ASP A 357 -0.90 15.91 19.69
C ASP A 357 -0.73 15.13 18.37
N PHE A 358 0.03 15.69 17.44
CA PHE A 358 0.23 15.11 16.12
C PHE A 358 0.82 13.69 16.19
N LEU A 359 1.81 13.46 17.05
CA LEU A 359 2.49 12.17 17.14
C LEU A 359 1.54 11.10 17.69
N SER A 360 0.69 11.47 18.66
CA SER A 360 -0.39 10.61 19.14
C SER A 360 -1.32 10.17 18.02
N VAL A 361 -1.79 11.11 17.19
CA VAL A 361 -2.69 10.79 16.06
C VAL A 361 -1.98 9.94 15.01
N TYR A 362 -0.73 10.27 14.65
CA TYR A 362 0.08 9.47 13.72
C TYR A 362 0.21 8.01 14.16
N LEU A 363 0.46 7.76 15.45
CA LEU A 363 0.63 6.41 15.97
C LEU A 363 -0.72 5.69 16.18
N ALA A 364 -1.77 6.40 16.59
CA ALA A 364 -3.05 5.80 16.93
C ALA A 364 -3.95 5.54 15.71
N LEU A 365 -3.86 6.39 14.68
CA LEU A 365 -4.79 6.37 13.55
C LEU A 365 -4.75 5.07 12.73
N PRO A 366 -3.59 4.47 12.41
CA PRO A 366 -3.53 3.17 11.72
C PRO A 366 -4.29 2.06 12.46
N ILE A 367 -4.22 2.04 13.80
CA ILE A 367 -4.85 1.01 14.64
C ILE A 367 -6.37 1.04 14.47
N LEU A 368 -6.98 2.23 14.36
CA LEU A 368 -8.42 2.35 14.14
C LEU A 368 -8.88 1.81 12.78
N ASN A 369 -7.94 1.44 11.92
CA ASN A 369 -8.18 0.74 10.66
C ASN A 369 -7.69 -0.73 10.68
N GLY A 370 -7.33 -1.27 11.85
CA GLY A 370 -6.72 -2.60 11.97
C GLY A 370 -5.33 -2.69 11.35
N LYS A 371 -4.69 -1.56 11.02
CA LYS A 371 -3.38 -1.50 10.38
C LYS A 371 -2.31 -1.01 11.36
N THR A 372 -1.07 -1.21 10.98
CA THR A 372 0.14 -0.85 11.73
C THR A 372 1.18 -0.27 10.77
N LEU A 373 2.28 0.25 11.30
CA LEU A 373 3.39 0.71 10.47
C LEU A 373 4.06 -0.40 9.64
N THR A 374 3.82 -1.70 9.92
CA THR A 374 4.32 -2.79 9.06
C THR A 374 3.50 -2.94 7.78
N ASP A 375 2.27 -2.43 7.73
CA ASP A 375 1.43 -2.54 6.53
C ASP A 375 1.89 -1.62 5.38
N VAL A 376 2.88 -0.75 5.63
CA VAL A 376 3.63 -0.06 4.56
C VAL A 376 4.35 -1.06 3.65
N TYR A 377 4.75 -2.24 4.16
CA TYR A 377 5.29 -3.35 3.37
C TYR A 377 4.33 -3.83 2.28
N LYS A 378 3.02 -3.67 2.48
CA LYS A 378 1.98 -4.17 1.56
C LYS A 378 1.59 -3.13 0.50
N VAL A 379 2.23 -1.96 0.48
CA VAL A 379 1.88 -0.90 -0.49
C VAL A 379 2.13 -1.39 -1.91
N ASN A 380 1.09 -1.39 -2.74
CA ASN A 380 1.18 -1.76 -4.14
C ASN A 380 0.98 -0.54 -5.05
N CYS A 381 2.07 -0.06 -5.64
CA CYS A 381 2.09 1.10 -6.53
C CYS A 381 1.97 0.73 -8.02
N SER A 382 1.61 -0.52 -8.35
CA SER A 382 1.62 -1.00 -9.75
C SER A 382 0.63 -0.25 -10.67
N ALA A 383 -0.45 0.29 -10.11
CA ALA A 383 -1.45 1.06 -10.83
C ALA A 383 -1.24 2.59 -10.75
N ASN A 384 -0.14 3.06 -10.12
CA ASN A 384 0.07 4.49 -9.90
C ASN A 384 0.69 5.17 -11.13
N PRO A 385 0.09 6.24 -11.68
CA PRO A 385 0.63 6.97 -12.83
C PRO A 385 2.01 7.60 -12.58
N ARG A 386 2.39 7.89 -11.32
CA ARG A 386 3.73 8.42 -10.96
C ARG A 386 4.89 7.46 -11.16
N LYS A 387 4.64 6.20 -11.53
CA LYS A 387 5.69 5.22 -11.82
C LYS A 387 6.55 5.63 -13.02
N HIS A 388 6.03 6.49 -13.89
CA HIS A 388 6.81 7.17 -14.91
C HIS A 388 7.17 8.55 -14.36
N GLY A 389 8.41 8.66 -13.84
CA GLY A 389 8.89 9.86 -13.16
C GLY A 389 8.55 11.13 -13.92
N ASP A 390 7.80 12.02 -13.26
CA ASP A 390 7.68 13.40 -13.69
C ASP A 390 9.09 14.01 -13.69
N ASP A 391 9.42 14.84 -14.68
CA ASP A 391 10.67 15.61 -14.74
C ASP A 391 10.58 16.78 -13.74
N PRO A 392 11.14 16.66 -12.52
CA PRO A 392 10.89 17.62 -11.47
C PRO A 392 11.99 18.70 -11.43
N VAL A 393 12.97 18.65 -12.35
CA VAL A 393 14.03 19.65 -12.48
C VAL A 393 13.46 21.00 -12.92
N SER A 394 12.39 21.00 -13.74
CA SER A 394 11.67 22.22 -14.11
C SER A 394 10.95 22.88 -12.92
N GLU A 395 10.32 22.10 -12.04
CA GLU A 395 9.56 22.62 -10.89
C GLU A 395 10.48 23.09 -9.75
N VAL A 396 11.58 22.37 -9.47
CA VAL A 396 12.55 22.81 -8.44
C VAL A 396 13.26 24.10 -8.86
N ASN A 397 13.54 24.28 -10.16
CA ASN A 397 14.06 25.54 -10.69
C ASN A 397 13.04 26.69 -10.57
N GLU A 398 11.74 26.42 -10.55
CA GLU A 398 10.69 27.42 -10.29
C GLU A 398 10.74 27.94 -8.84
N PHE A 399 11.05 27.07 -7.87
CA PHE A 399 11.15 27.45 -6.46
C PHE A 399 12.51 28.06 -6.07
N LEU A 400 13.61 27.48 -6.55
CA LEU A 400 14.99 27.78 -6.13
C LEU A 400 15.81 28.57 -7.18
N GLY A 401 15.31 28.72 -8.40
CA GLY A 401 16.00 29.45 -9.47
C GLY A 401 16.10 30.97 -9.23
N PRO A 402 16.88 31.68 -10.05
CA PRO A 402 17.01 33.13 -9.97
C PRO A 402 15.62 33.80 -10.13
N LYS A 403 15.32 34.73 -9.22
CA LYS A 403 14.04 35.46 -9.17
C LYS A 403 14.25 36.91 -9.53
N MET A 404 13.43 37.41 -10.45
CA MET A 404 13.31 38.82 -10.77
C MET A 404 12.21 39.49 -9.93
N ARG A 405 12.33 40.80 -9.74
CA ARG A 405 11.27 41.63 -9.16
C ARG A 405 10.48 42.25 -10.31
N VAL A 406 9.17 42.00 -10.34
CA VAL A 406 8.27 42.57 -11.34
C VAL A 406 7.27 43.48 -10.64
N GLN A 407 7.04 44.66 -11.21
CA GLN A 407 5.92 45.51 -10.84
C GLN A 407 4.79 45.29 -11.84
N TYR A 408 3.65 44.82 -11.35
CA TYR A 408 2.45 44.65 -12.14
C TYR A 408 1.42 45.68 -11.73
N THR A 409 0.93 46.46 -12.69
CA THR A 409 -0.04 47.53 -12.48
C THR A 409 -1.30 47.26 -13.29
N LEU A 410 -2.43 47.18 -12.60
CA LEU A 410 -3.75 47.10 -13.22
C LEU A 410 -4.34 48.51 -13.34
N TYR A 411 -4.74 48.85 -14.56
CA TYR A 411 -5.43 50.10 -14.88
C TYR A 411 -6.89 49.80 -15.23
N ILE A 412 -7.82 50.43 -14.53
CA ILE A 412 -9.26 50.32 -14.81
C ILE A 412 -9.80 51.72 -15.14
N GLY A 413 -10.52 51.83 -16.26
CA GLY A 413 -11.08 53.09 -16.77
C GLY A 413 -10.33 53.66 -17.98
N ASP A 414 -11.02 54.48 -18.77
CA ASP A 414 -10.50 55.04 -20.03
C ASP A 414 -9.39 56.07 -19.79
N GLU A 415 -9.35 56.71 -18.60
CA GLU A 415 -8.31 57.67 -18.18
C GLU A 415 -7.34 57.11 -17.12
N LYS A 416 -7.34 55.79 -16.86
CA LYS A 416 -6.56 55.13 -15.79
C LYS A 416 -6.97 55.57 -14.37
N ASP A 417 -8.27 55.66 -14.13
CA ASP A 417 -8.86 56.22 -12.90
C ASP A 417 -8.59 55.38 -11.64
N VAL A 418 -8.41 54.07 -11.79
CA VAL A 418 -7.99 53.18 -10.70
C VAL A 418 -6.66 52.53 -11.06
N VAL A 419 -5.62 52.91 -10.32
CA VAL A 419 -4.27 52.35 -10.45
C VAL A 419 -3.99 51.49 -9.23
N HIS A 420 -3.91 50.17 -9.43
CA HIS A 420 -3.46 49.26 -8.40
C HIS A 420 -2.16 48.62 -8.84
N THR A 421 -1.12 48.70 -8.01
CA THR A 421 0.22 48.18 -8.33
C THR A 421 0.71 47.23 -7.25
N ILE A 422 1.21 46.07 -7.65
CA ILE A 422 1.79 45.06 -6.79
C ILE A 422 3.21 44.74 -7.26
N SER A 423 4.13 44.58 -6.30
CA SER A 423 5.50 44.15 -6.56
C SER A 423 5.62 42.67 -6.23
N LEU A 424 5.81 41.85 -7.25
CA LEU A 424 5.95 40.40 -7.12
C LEU A 424 7.40 39.99 -7.32
N ARG A 425 7.82 38.92 -6.64
CA ARG A 425 9.15 38.30 -6.82
C ARG A 425 8.96 36.93 -7.45
N VAL A 426 9.29 36.81 -8.74
CA VAL A 426 8.93 35.66 -9.59
C VAL A 426 10.15 35.09 -10.29
N PRO A 427 10.14 33.82 -10.70
CA PRO A 427 11.18 33.23 -11.55
C PRO A 427 11.39 33.99 -12.87
N GLU A 428 12.62 34.01 -13.38
CA GLU A 428 12.98 34.75 -14.61
C GLU A 428 12.27 34.23 -15.88
N ASN A 429 11.77 33.00 -15.87
CA ASN A 429 11.08 32.36 -17.00
C ASN A 429 9.54 32.57 -16.98
N TYR A 430 9.00 33.33 -16.02
CA TYR A 430 7.55 33.58 -15.96
C TYR A 430 7.06 34.45 -17.11
N THR A 431 5.97 34.03 -17.74
CA THR A 431 5.23 34.82 -18.73
C THR A 431 4.37 35.89 -18.05
N ALA A 432 3.97 36.92 -18.80
CA ALA A 432 3.07 37.96 -18.30
C ALA A 432 1.76 37.38 -17.75
N PHE A 433 1.20 36.34 -18.38
CA PHE A 433 -0.02 35.67 -17.95
C PHE A 433 0.14 35.00 -16.57
N GLN A 434 1.26 34.31 -16.32
CA GLN A 434 1.53 33.68 -15.02
C GLN A 434 1.72 34.72 -13.91
N ILE A 435 2.28 35.89 -14.24
CA ILE A 435 2.39 37.02 -13.29
C ILE A 435 1.00 37.57 -12.93
N MET A 436 0.06 37.61 -13.89
CA MET A 436 -1.32 38.03 -13.62
C MET A 436 -2.04 37.03 -12.69
N GLN A 437 -1.91 35.72 -12.92
CA GLN A 437 -2.49 34.69 -12.05
C GLN A 437 -1.92 34.76 -10.63
N LEU A 438 -0.62 35.01 -10.49
CA LEU A 438 0.01 35.17 -9.18
C LEU A 438 -0.49 36.45 -8.48
N ALA A 439 -0.69 37.55 -9.21
CA ALA A 439 -1.25 38.78 -8.67
C ALA A 439 -2.68 38.58 -8.12
N GLU A 440 -3.50 37.78 -8.81
CA GLU A 440 -4.86 37.42 -8.38
C GLU A 440 -4.87 36.64 -7.04
N ILE A 441 -3.89 35.76 -6.84
CA ILE A 441 -3.73 34.97 -5.60
C ILE A 441 -3.26 35.85 -4.44
N GLU A 442 -2.25 36.70 -4.69
CA GLU A 442 -1.58 37.50 -3.66
C GLU A 442 -2.43 38.71 -3.20
N ASP A 443 -3.23 39.30 -4.09
CA ASP A 443 -4.08 40.43 -3.74
C ASP A 443 -5.43 40.34 -4.46
N LYS A 444 -6.50 40.24 -3.64
CA LYS A 444 -7.89 40.10 -4.08
C LYS A 444 -8.37 41.23 -5.00
N LYS A 445 -7.66 42.36 -5.09
CA LYS A 445 -7.96 43.46 -6.01
C LYS A 445 -7.62 43.16 -7.47
N TYR A 446 -6.87 42.08 -7.75
CA TYR A 446 -6.57 41.60 -9.09
C TYR A 446 -7.48 40.44 -9.54
N LYS A 447 -8.53 40.17 -8.75
CA LYS A 447 -9.60 39.23 -9.05
C LYS A 447 -10.84 40.00 -9.49
#